data_AF-A0AAX2EN15-F1
#
_entry.id   AF-A0AAX2EN15-F1
#
_cell.length_a   1.000
_cell.length_b   1.000
_cell.length_c   1.000
_cell.angle_alpha   90.00
_cell.angle_beta   90.00
_cell.angle_gamma   90.00
#
_symmetry.space_group_name_H-M   'P 1'
#
loop_
_entity.id
_entity.type
_entity.pdbx_description
1 polymer ?
#
loop_
_entity_poly.entity_id
_entity_poly.type
_entity_poly.pdbx_seq_one_letter_code
_entity_poly.pdbx_strand_id
1 'polypeptide(L)'
;MKQATRKPTTVGDILLYEYLEPLELRINELAEILHVHRNSVSALVNNNRRLTAEMAFRLAKAFDTSADFWLNLQAAVDLWEVENNMRAQEELSRIESAANFIARREAGTKKVA
;
A
#
# COMPACT_ATOMS: atom_id res chain seq x y z
N MET A 1 4.28 17.31 6.34
CA MET A 1 3.78 16.99 7.70
C MET A 1 4.43 15.68 8.10
N LYS A 2 5.15 15.60 9.22
CA LYS A 2 5.63 14.30 9.72
C LYS A 2 4.40 13.51 10.18
N GLN A 3 3.95 12.57 9.36
CA GLN A 3 2.92 11.61 9.77
C GLN A 3 3.45 10.83 10.98
N ALA A 4 2.53 10.46 11.88
CA ALA A 4 2.86 9.82 13.14
C ALA A 4 3.79 8.60 12.94
N THR A 5 4.77 8.42 13.82
CA THR A 5 5.73 7.29 13.84
C THR A 5 5.07 5.91 13.96
N ARG A 6 3.76 5.83 14.20
CA ARG A 6 3.01 4.60 14.39
C ARG A 6 2.61 4.00 13.04
N LYS A 7 2.74 2.68 12.91
CA LYS A 7 2.26 1.92 11.76
C LYS A 7 0.77 2.24 11.50
N PRO A 8 0.39 2.62 10.25
CA PRO A 8 -1.01 2.83 9.88
C PRO A 8 -1.85 1.57 10.08
N THR A 9 -3.16 1.76 10.28
CA THR A 9 -4.13 0.66 10.26
C THR A 9 -4.10 -0.01 8.90
N THR A 10 -3.97 -1.33 8.89
CA THR A 10 -3.84 -2.08 7.64
C THR A 10 -5.20 -2.39 7.01
N VAL A 11 -5.18 -2.79 5.74
CA VAL A 11 -6.38 -3.34 5.08
C VAL A 11 -6.93 -4.54 5.85
N GLY A 12 -6.05 -5.41 6.35
CA GLY A 12 -6.45 -6.59 7.12
C GLY A 12 -7.15 -6.22 8.43
N ASP A 13 -6.65 -5.20 9.14
CA ASP A 13 -7.25 -4.71 10.39
C ASP A 13 -8.64 -4.13 10.13
N ILE A 14 -8.79 -3.24 9.13
CA ILE A 14 -10.10 -2.68 8.77
C ILE A 14 -11.06 -3.80 8.36
N LEU A 15 -10.61 -4.72 7.50
CA LEU A 15 -11.44 -5.83 7.06
C LEU A 15 -11.91 -6.70 8.23
N LEU A 16 -11.02 -7.00 9.19
CA LEU A 16 -11.36 -7.84 10.33
C LEU A 16 -12.29 -7.12 11.31
N TYR A 17 -11.87 -5.97 11.83
CA TYR A 17 -12.51 -5.33 12.98
C TYR A 17 -13.72 -4.47 12.61
N GLU A 18 -13.77 -3.91 11.39
CA GLU A 18 -14.88 -3.03 10.96
C GLU A 18 -15.92 -3.77 10.11
N TYR A 19 -15.59 -4.94 9.56
CA TYR A 19 -16.49 -5.70 8.68
C TYR A 19 -16.71 -7.14 9.14
N LEU A 20 -15.68 -7.97 9.23
CA LEU A 20 -15.87 -9.40 9.54
C LEU A 20 -16.46 -9.63 10.93
N GLU A 21 -15.89 -9.02 11.97
CA GLU A 21 -16.38 -9.20 13.35
C GLU A 21 -17.77 -8.59 13.56
N PRO A 22 -18.06 -7.33 13.15
CA PRO A 22 -19.38 -6.73 13.36
C PRO A 22 -20.51 -7.40 12.57
N LEU A 23 -20.18 -8.01 11.41
CA LEU A 23 -21.15 -8.74 10.59
C LEU A 23 -21.19 -10.24 10.89
N GLU A 24 -20.41 -10.72 11.88
CA GLU A 24 -20.24 -12.14 12.20
C GLU A 24 -19.86 -13.00 10.97
N LEU A 25 -19.16 -12.40 10.00
CA LEU A 25 -18.80 -13.01 8.74
C LEU A 25 -17.47 -13.77 8.86
N ARG A 26 -17.47 -15.06 8.48
CA ARG A 26 -16.26 -15.89 8.51
C ARG A 26 -15.42 -15.69 7.25
N ILE A 27 -14.12 -15.95 7.37
CA ILE A 27 -13.17 -15.84 6.24
C ILE A 27 -13.60 -16.67 5.02
N ASN A 28 -14.17 -17.86 5.22
CA ASN A 28 -14.66 -18.70 4.12
C ASN A 28 -15.89 -18.09 3.44
N GLU A 29 -16.82 -17.50 4.20
CA GLU A 29 -18.02 -16.86 3.66
C GLU A 29 -17.65 -15.61 2.85
N LEU A 30 -16.72 -14.79 3.36
CA LEU A 30 -16.19 -13.67 2.57
C LEU A 30 -15.48 -14.15 1.31
N ALA A 31 -14.72 -15.24 1.37
CA ALA A 31 -14.05 -15.79 0.18
C ALA A 31 -15.05 -16.24 -0.89
N GLU A 32 -16.18 -16.83 -0.48
CA GLU A 32 -17.29 -17.19 -1.35
C GLU A 32 -17.93 -15.94 -1.98
N ILE A 33 -18.24 -14.91 -1.20
CA ILE A 33 -18.79 -13.63 -1.68
C ILE A 33 -17.86 -12.96 -2.70
N LEU A 34 -16.55 -12.96 -2.42
CA LEU A 34 -15.56 -12.33 -3.28
C LEU A 34 -15.18 -13.19 -4.49
N HIS A 35 -15.65 -14.44 -4.57
CA HIS A 35 -15.26 -15.43 -5.58
C HIS A 35 -13.74 -15.62 -5.69
N VAL A 36 -13.08 -15.83 -4.54
CA VAL A 36 -11.63 -16.08 -4.45
C VAL A 36 -11.33 -17.24 -3.52
N HIS A 37 -10.12 -17.80 -3.61
CA HIS A 37 -9.70 -18.84 -2.68
C HIS A 37 -9.61 -18.30 -1.24
N ARG A 38 -10.05 -19.09 -0.24
CA ARG A 38 -10.01 -18.74 1.20
C ARG A 38 -8.65 -18.21 1.65
N ASN A 39 -7.55 -18.81 1.16
CA ASN A 39 -6.19 -18.37 1.50
C ASN A 39 -5.89 -16.93 1.06
N SER A 40 -6.55 -16.42 0.01
CA SER A 40 -6.38 -15.02 -0.41
C SER A 40 -6.95 -14.07 0.63
N VAL A 41 -8.14 -14.34 1.16
CA VAL A 41 -8.76 -13.54 2.22
C VAL A 41 -7.97 -13.67 3.51
N SER A 42 -7.61 -14.90 3.90
CA SER A 42 -6.79 -15.14 5.09
C SER A 42 -5.44 -14.42 5.04
N ALA A 43 -4.75 -14.45 3.89
CA ALA A 43 -3.47 -13.75 3.75
C ALA A 43 -3.63 -12.23 3.80
N LEU A 44 -4.75 -11.69 3.31
CA LEU A 44 -5.06 -10.26 3.39
C LEU A 44 -5.34 -9.83 4.84
N VAL A 45 -6.21 -10.57 5.55
CA VAL A 45 -6.54 -10.31 6.96
C VAL A 45 -5.30 -10.36 7.85
N ASN A 46 -4.40 -11.34 7.62
CA ASN A 46 -3.18 -11.50 8.40
C ASN A 46 -2.01 -10.62 7.91
N ASN A 47 -2.23 -9.67 7.00
CA ASN A 47 -1.18 -8.79 6.45
C ASN A 47 0.00 -9.53 5.79
N ASN A 48 -0.21 -10.77 5.36
CA ASN A 48 0.78 -11.58 4.64
C ASN A 48 0.76 -11.34 3.13
N ARG A 49 -0.22 -10.57 2.62
CA ARG A 49 -0.34 -10.21 1.22
C ARG A 49 -0.82 -8.76 1.10
N ARG A 50 -0.16 -7.98 0.23
CA ARG A 50 -0.65 -6.65 -0.16
C ARG A 50 -1.98 -6.75 -0.91
N LEU A 51 -2.88 -5.81 -0.65
CA LEU A 51 -4.09 -5.64 -1.43
C LEU A 51 -3.75 -5.31 -2.89
N THR A 52 -4.38 -6.00 -3.84
CA THR A 52 -4.30 -5.68 -5.27
C THR A 52 -5.50 -4.83 -5.68
N ALA A 53 -5.38 -4.10 -6.80
CA ALA A 53 -6.50 -3.34 -7.35
C ALA A 53 -7.73 -4.24 -7.63
N GLU A 54 -7.54 -5.44 -8.19
CA GLU A 54 -8.63 -6.39 -8.41
C GLU A 54 -9.33 -6.77 -7.09
N MET A 55 -8.58 -7.06 -6.03
CA MET A 55 -9.16 -7.37 -4.73
C MET A 55 -9.88 -6.15 -4.13
N ALA A 56 -9.36 -4.94 -4.33
CA ALA A 56 -10.02 -3.70 -3.91
C ALA A 56 -11.40 -3.53 -4.56
N PHE A 57 -11.53 -3.81 -5.87
CA PHE A 57 -12.83 -3.79 -6.55
C PHE A 57 -13.79 -4.87 -6.03
N ARG A 58 -13.28 -6.07 -5.70
CA ARG A 58 -14.10 -7.14 -5.10
C ARG A 58 -14.63 -6.73 -3.73
N LEU A 59 -13.76 -6.19 -2.86
CA LEU A 59 -14.15 -5.70 -1.52
C LEU A 59 -15.13 -4.53 -1.62
N ALA A 60 -14.87 -3.58 -2.52
CA ALA A 60 -15.77 -2.46 -2.81
C ALA A 60 -17.16 -2.94 -3.18
N LYS A 61 -17.26 -3.96 -4.05
CA LYS A 61 -18.54 -4.53 -4.44
C LYS A 61 -19.23 -5.30 -3.31
N ALA A 62 -18.48 -5.99 -2.45
CA ALA A 62 -19.01 -6.79 -1.35
C ALA A 62 -19.55 -5.93 -0.20
N PHE A 63 -18.93 -4.77 0.06
CA PHE A 63 -19.21 -3.93 1.23
C PHE A 63 -19.84 -2.57 0.89
N ASP A 64 -20.24 -2.37 -0.37
CA ASP A 64 -20.80 -1.11 -0.88
C ASP A 64 -19.90 0.10 -0.56
N THR A 65 -18.60 -0.04 -0.84
CA THR A 65 -17.59 1.01 -0.67
C THR A 65 -16.93 1.36 -2.01
N SER A 66 -15.97 2.28 -2.00
CA SER A 66 -15.11 2.53 -3.16
C SER A 66 -13.87 1.63 -3.15
N ALA A 67 -13.31 1.34 -4.33
CA ALA A 67 -12.01 0.66 -4.44
C ALA A 67 -10.88 1.54 -3.89
N ASP A 68 -10.98 2.86 -4.09
CA ASP A 68 -10.02 3.85 -3.59
C ASP A 68 -9.92 3.84 -2.07
N PHE A 69 -11.03 3.62 -1.35
CA PHE A 69 -11.02 3.47 0.11
C PHE A 69 -10.02 2.38 0.53
N TRP A 70 -10.11 1.19 -0.07
CA TRP A 70 -9.23 0.08 0.24
C TRP A 70 -7.79 0.31 -0.23
N LEU A 71 -7.60 0.89 -1.42
CA LEU A 71 -6.27 1.20 -1.96
C LEU A 71 -5.54 2.26 -1.14
N ASN A 72 -6.25 3.24 -0.60
CA ASN A 72 -5.66 4.28 0.25
C ASN A 72 -5.12 3.69 1.57
N LEU A 73 -5.80 2.71 2.15
CA LEU A 73 -5.29 1.98 3.32
C LEU A 73 -3.99 1.24 2.97
N GLN A 74 -3.93 0.56 1.82
CA GLN A 74 -2.72 -0.12 1.37
C GLN A 74 -1.59 0.87 1.10
N ALA A 75 -1.87 1.99 0.42
CA ALA A 75 -0.89 3.02 0.11
C ALA A 75 -0.27 3.65 1.37
N ALA A 76 -1.08 3.87 2.42
CA ALA A 76 -0.57 4.36 3.70
C ALA A 76 0.45 3.39 4.32
N VAL A 77 0.15 2.09 4.30
CA VAL A 77 1.07 1.05 4.79
C VAL A 77 2.33 0.99 3.92
N ASP A 78 2.18 1.02 2.59
CA ASP A 78 3.31 0.97 1.65
C ASP A 78 4.29 2.14 1.86
N LEU A 79 3.76 3.35 2.02
CA LEU A 79 4.55 4.54 2.32
C LEU A 79 5.28 4.39 3.66
N TRP A 80 4.56 3.98 4.72
CA TRP A 80 5.15 3.81 6.04
C TRP A 80 6.27 2.76 6.04
N GLU A 81 6.11 1.64 5.33
CA GLU A 81 7.15 0.60 5.25
C GLU A 81 8.43 1.11 4.58
N VAL A 82 8.31 1.93 3.52
CA VAL A 82 9.47 2.53 2.85
C VAL A 82 10.12 3.59 3.75
N GLU A 83 9.32 4.45 4.38
CA GLU A 83 9.81 5.48 5.32
C GLU A 83 10.58 4.90 6.51
N ASN A 84 10.18 3.71 6.98
CA ASN A 84 10.79 3.03 8.13
C ASN A 84 11.84 1.98 7.74
N ASN A 85 12.13 1.80 6.44
CA ASN A 85 13.21 0.94 5.98
C ASN A 85 14.53 1.71 5.89
N MET A 86 15.37 1.58 6.93
CA MET A 86 16.65 2.31 7.02
C MET A 86 17.54 2.13 5.79
N ARG A 87 17.64 0.90 5.26
CA ARG A 87 18.44 0.63 4.06
C ARG A 87 17.91 1.38 2.84
N ALA A 88 16.59 1.34 2.63
CA ALA A 88 15.98 2.09 1.54
C ALA A 88 16.20 3.60 1.71
N GLN A 89 16.09 4.13 2.93
CA GLN A 89 16.33 5.55 3.21
C GLN A 89 17.78 5.96 2.95
N GLU A 90 18.75 5.12 3.30
CA GLU A 90 20.16 5.36 2.95
C GLU A 90 20.39 5.40 1.44
N GLU A 91 19.82 4.45 0.70
CA GLU A 91 19.91 4.40 -0.76
C GLU A 91 19.25 5.64 -1.41
N LEU A 92 18.05 6.02 -0.96
CA LEU A 92 17.32 7.21 -1.44
C LEU A 92 18.07 8.51 -1.18
N SER A 93 18.77 8.64 -0.04
CA SER A 93 19.55 9.84 0.29
C SER A 93 20.72 10.12 -0.66
N ARG A 94 21.17 9.10 -1.40
CA ARG A 94 22.28 9.20 -2.37
C ARG A 94 21.82 9.57 -3.77
N ILE A 95 20.50 9.61 -4.02
CA ILE A 95 19.95 9.91 -5.34
C ILE A 95 20.13 11.40 -5.66
N GLU A 96 20.78 11.69 -6.78
CA GLU A 96 20.86 13.04 -7.34
C GLU A 96 19.51 13.43 -7.96
N SER A 97 19.05 14.66 -7.69
CA SER A 97 17.82 15.16 -8.32
C SER A 97 17.99 15.30 -9.83
N ALA A 98 16.90 15.10 -10.58
CA ALA A 98 16.91 15.28 -12.03
C ALA A 98 17.40 16.68 -12.44
N ALA A 99 17.05 17.71 -11.67
CA ALA A 99 17.50 19.08 -11.90
C ALA A 99 19.03 19.23 -11.79
N ASN A 100 19.62 18.69 -10.71
CA ASN A 100 21.07 18.73 -10.50
C ASN A 100 21.82 17.98 -11.60
N PHE A 101 21.30 16.81 -11.97
CA PHE A 101 21.87 15.97 -13.02
C PHE A 101 21.90 16.69 -14.38
N ILE A 102 20.78 17.32 -14.76
CA ILE A 102 20.65 18.07 -16.03
C ILE A 102 21.60 19.27 -16.04
N ALA A 103 21.65 20.05 -14.94
CA ALA A 103 22.52 21.22 -14.84
C ALA A 103 24.01 20.86 -14.98
N ARG A 104 24.46 19.77 -14.34
CA ARG A 104 25.84 19.26 -14.48
C ARG A 104 26.16 18.86 -15.92
N ARG A 105 25.23 18.18 -16.61
CA ARG A 105 25.40 17.73 -18.00
C ARG A 105 25.59 18.91 -18.95
N GLU A 106 24.77 19.95 -18.84
CA GLU A 106 24.83 21.14 -19.69
C GLU A 106 26.09 21.99 -19.44
N ALA A 107 26.53 22.08 -18.18
CA ALA A 107 27.80 22.73 -17.83
C ALA A 107 29.02 22.02 -18.44
N GLY A 108 28.96 20.69 -18.57
CA GLY A 108 29.99 19.90 -19.26
C GLY A 108 30.03 20.15 -20.76
N THR A 109 28.90 20.41 -21.40
CA THR A 109 28.82 20.67 -22.85
C THR A 109 29.39 22.04 -23.23
N LYS A 110 29.20 23.05 -22.36
CA LYS A 110 29.71 24.42 -22.58
C LYS A 110 31.23 24.58 -22.35
N LYS A 111 31.89 23.61 -21.71
CA LYS A 111 33.36 23.65 -21.48
C LYS A 111 34.18 23.07 -22.63
N VAL A 112 33.55 22.41 -23.60
CA VAL A 112 34.21 21.72 -24.73
C VAL A 112 34.03 22.48 -26.06
N ALA A 113 33.21 23.54 -26.07
CA ALA A 113 33.03 24.48 -27.17
C ALA A 113 33.77 25.79 -26.86
#